data_AF-A0A9E6S4C8-F1
#
_entry.id   AF-A0A9E6S4C8-F1
#
_cell.length_a   1.000
_cell.length_b   1.000
_cell.length_c   1.000
_cell.angle_alpha   90.00
_cell.angle_beta   90.00
_cell.angle_gamma   90.00
#
_symmetry.space_group_name_H-M   'P 1'
#
loop_
_entity.id
_entity.type
_entity.pdbx_description
1 polymer ?
#
loop_
_entity_poly.entity_id
_entity_poly.type
_entity_poly.pdbx_seq_one_letter_code
_entity_poly.pdbx_strand_id
1 'polypeptide(L)'
;MTDIFQQPSIEQLVNEIVALNHACKAAVEIFGEENELAKSARDLKGCLQTRLLRTYPNQIYLKIDQQSSQEAGEEVYSLRLVTPINNRNNAEHLPVRVAKKLLSQEEINKLEKPN
;
A
#
# COMPACT_ATOMS: atom_id res chain seq x y z
N MET A 1 1.48 -16.35 -24.50
CA MET A 1 0.98 -16.54 -23.13
C MET A 1 2.05 -15.96 -22.23
N THR A 2 1.85 -14.73 -21.73
CA THR A 2 2.81 -14.11 -20.81
C THR A 2 2.80 -14.91 -19.53
N ASP A 3 3.96 -15.39 -19.10
CA ASP A 3 4.11 -16.23 -17.94
C ASP A 3 3.57 -15.47 -16.70
N ILE A 4 2.46 -15.95 -16.14
CA ILE A 4 1.81 -15.39 -14.95
C ILE A 4 2.72 -15.44 -13.71
N PHE A 5 3.88 -16.13 -13.80
CA PHE A 5 4.92 -16.18 -12.79
C PHE A 5 6.04 -15.14 -13.00
N GLN A 6 6.02 -14.32 -14.06
CA GLN A 6 6.99 -13.23 -14.18
C GLN A 6 6.83 -12.23 -13.03
N GLN A 7 7.94 -11.87 -12.40
CA GLN A 7 7.98 -10.81 -11.40
C GLN A 7 7.46 -9.51 -12.04
N PRO A 8 6.29 -9.00 -11.63
CA PRO A 8 5.73 -7.78 -12.23
C PRO A 8 6.66 -6.63 -11.92
N SER A 9 6.89 -5.75 -12.88
CA SER A 9 7.70 -4.54 -12.64
C SER A 9 7.15 -3.74 -11.46
N ILE A 10 8.04 -3.02 -10.78
CA ILE A 10 7.65 -2.13 -9.68
C ILE A 10 6.57 -1.13 -10.13
N GLU A 11 6.66 -0.63 -11.37
CA GLU A 11 5.68 0.27 -11.96
C GLU A 11 4.29 -0.37 -12.09
N GLN A 12 4.21 -1.62 -12.56
CA GLN A 12 2.95 -2.35 -12.64
C GLN A 12 2.30 -2.48 -11.25
N LEU A 13 3.06 -2.92 -10.24
CA LEU A 13 2.53 -3.03 -8.88
C LEU A 13 2.06 -1.69 -8.31
N VAL A 14 2.82 -0.61 -8.53
CA VAL A 14 2.41 0.74 -8.09
C VAL A 14 1.12 1.17 -8.77
N ASN A 15 0.99 0.98 -10.08
CA ASN A 15 -0.22 1.33 -10.82
C ASN A 15 -1.43 0.50 -10.36
N GLU A 16 -1.25 -0.81 -10.10
CA GLU A 16 -2.32 -1.67 -9.59
C GLU A 16 -2.76 -1.28 -8.17
N ILE A 17 -1.82 -0.92 -7.28
CA ILE A 17 -2.12 -0.43 -5.93
C ILE A 17 -2.96 0.85 -6.00
N VAL A 18 -2.56 1.80 -6.86
CA VAL A 18 -3.31 3.04 -7.06
C VAL A 18 -4.70 2.73 -7.60
N ALA A 19 -4.83 1.87 -8.62
CA ALA A 19 -6.13 1.50 -9.17
C ALA A 19 -7.06 0.90 -8.10
N LEU A 20 -6.56 -0.02 -7.26
CA LEU A 20 -7.34 -0.59 -6.16
C LEU A 20 -7.67 0.41 -5.06
N ASN A 21 -6.79 1.37 -4.77
CA ASN A 21 -7.08 2.45 -3.83
C ASN A 21 -8.24 3.33 -4.33
N HIS A 22 -8.25 3.66 -5.62
CA HIS A 22 -9.36 4.39 -6.23
C HIS A 22 -10.65 3.56 -6.23
N ALA A 23 -10.59 2.27 -6.56
CA ALA A 23 -11.74 1.37 -6.49
C ALA A 23 -12.30 1.25 -5.07
N CYS A 24 -11.42 1.16 -4.06
CA CYS A 24 -11.81 1.15 -2.64
C CYS A 24 -12.52 2.45 -2.26
N LYS A 25 -11.97 3.62 -2.62
CA LYS A 25 -12.60 4.93 -2.34
C LYS A 25 -13.98 5.04 -2.98
N ALA A 26 -14.11 4.64 -4.25
CA ALA A 26 -15.40 4.63 -4.94
C ALA A 26 -16.40 3.66 -4.30
N ALA A 27 -15.96 2.47 -3.89
CA ALA A 27 -16.82 1.51 -3.21
C ALA A 27 -17.31 2.03 -1.85
N VAL A 28 -16.43 2.69 -1.08
CA VAL A 28 -16.81 3.34 0.20
C VAL A 28 -17.83 4.45 -0.04
N GLU A 29 -17.65 5.28 -1.07
CA GLU A 29 -18.57 6.37 -1.41
C GLU A 29 -19.96 5.84 -1.81
N ILE A 30 -20.02 4.77 -2.60
CA ILE A 30 -21.28 4.23 -3.13
C ILE A 30 -22.01 3.35 -2.11
N PHE A 31 -21.27 2.47 -1.42
CA PHE A 31 -21.86 1.40 -0.61
C PHE A 31 -21.61 1.54 0.90
N GLY A 32 -20.81 2.51 1.32
CA GLY A 32 -20.36 2.68 2.69
C GLY A 32 -19.13 1.83 3.04
N GLU A 33 -18.43 2.23 4.09
CA GLU A 33 -17.15 1.62 4.50
C GLU A 33 -17.27 0.15 4.92
N GLU A 34 -18.41 -0.20 5.51
CA GLU A 34 -18.67 -1.54 6.04
C GLU A 34 -19.13 -2.55 4.99
N ASN A 35 -19.28 -2.13 3.72
CA ASN A 35 -19.67 -3.02 2.64
C ASN A 35 -18.54 -4.00 2.28
N GLU A 36 -18.90 -5.24 1.97
CA GLU A 36 -17.96 -6.32 1.62
C GLU A 36 -17.11 -6.01 0.37
N LEU A 37 -17.62 -5.22 -0.57
CA LEU A 37 -16.84 -4.77 -1.74
C LEU A 37 -15.75 -3.78 -1.33
N ALA A 38 -16.07 -2.82 -0.46
CA ALA A 38 -15.10 -1.86 0.07
C ALA A 38 -14.02 -2.57 0.89
N LYS A 39 -14.43 -3.53 1.73
CA LYS A 39 -13.52 -4.40 2.50
C LYS A 39 -12.61 -5.22 1.59
N SER A 40 -13.18 -5.91 0.60
CA SER A 40 -12.42 -6.73 -0.36
C SER A 40 -11.41 -5.91 -1.16
N ALA A 41 -11.79 -4.73 -1.66
CA ALA A 41 -10.89 -3.83 -2.38
C ALA A 41 -9.75 -3.33 -1.48
N ARG A 42 -10.06 -2.98 -0.22
CA ARG A 42 -9.06 -2.58 0.78
C ARG A 42 -8.06 -3.70 1.07
N ASP A 43 -8.55 -4.92 1.24
CA ASP A 43 -7.71 -6.09 1.55
C ASP A 43 -6.82 -6.46 0.36
N LEU A 44 -7.35 -6.43 -0.87
CA LEU A 44 -6.55 -6.64 -2.08
C LEU A 44 -5.48 -5.56 -2.24
N LYS A 45 -5.79 -4.28 -1.95
CA LYS A 45 -4.80 -3.21 -1.92
C LYS A 45 -3.68 -3.54 -0.93
N GLY A 46 -4.04 -3.97 0.29
CA GLY A 46 -3.08 -4.38 1.31
C GLY A 46 -2.17 -5.52 0.84
N CYS A 47 -2.74 -6.55 0.20
CA CYS A 47 -1.98 -7.65 -0.38
C CYS A 47 -0.97 -7.20 -1.44
N LEU A 48 -1.36 -6.29 -2.35
CA LEU A 48 -0.44 -5.74 -3.34
C LEU A 48 0.66 -4.88 -2.71
N GLN A 49 0.32 -4.07 -1.71
CA GLN A 49 1.29 -3.27 -0.96
C GLN A 49 2.32 -4.19 -0.26
N THR A 50 1.88 -5.28 0.35
CA THR A 50 2.78 -6.30 0.93
C THR A 50 3.64 -6.98 -0.14
N ARG A 51 3.06 -7.32 -1.30
CA ARG A 51 3.82 -7.89 -2.42
C ARG A 51 4.90 -6.92 -2.89
N LEU A 52 4.60 -5.64 -3.03
CA LEU A 52 5.54 -4.59 -3.42
C LEU A 52 6.71 -4.50 -2.42
N LEU A 53 6.43 -4.44 -1.11
CA LEU A 53 7.44 -4.37 -0.06
C LEU A 53 8.38 -5.58 -0.06
N ARG A 54 7.84 -6.79 -0.26
CA ARG A 54 8.63 -8.04 -0.29
C ARG A 54 9.43 -8.22 -1.57
N THR A 55 8.88 -7.77 -2.69
CA THR A 55 9.46 -7.97 -4.03
C THR A 55 10.55 -6.94 -4.33
N TYR A 56 10.42 -5.73 -3.79
CA TYR A 56 11.30 -4.60 -4.08
C TYR A 56 11.83 -3.89 -2.81
N PRO A 57 12.32 -4.60 -1.78
CA PRO A 57 12.61 -4.02 -0.45
C PRO A 57 13.64 -2.88 -0.45
N ASN A 58 14.47 -2.76 -1.48
CA ASN A 58 15.47 -1.70 -1.61
C ASN A 58 14.97 -0.46 -2.37
N GLN A 59 13.77 -0.52 -2.97
CA GLN A 59 13.20 0.56 -3.77
C GLN A 59 11.98 1.22 -3.11
N ILE A 60 11.55 0.68 -1.96
CA ILE A 60 10.41 1.17 -1.20
C ILE A 60 10.71 1.11 0.30
N TYR A 61 10.17 2.04 1.07
CA TYR A 61 10.27 2.03 2.53
C TYR A 61 8.99 2.58 3.16
N LEU A 62 8.77 2.22 4.43
CA LEU A 62 7.66 2.72 5.23
C LEU A 62 8.10 3.99 5.97
N LYS A 63 7.30 5.05 5.87
CA LYS A 63 7.45 6.27 6.69
C LYS A 63 6.09 6.70 7.22
N ILE A 64 6.00 6.96 8.51
CA ILE A 64 4.77 7.51 9.10
C ILE A 64 4.45 8.86 8.47
N ASP A 65 3.22 9.02 8.00
CA ASP A 65 2.73 10.28 7.44
C ASP A 65 1.87 10.98 8.47
N GLN A 66 2.42 11.97 9.16
CA GLN A 66 1.74 12.65 10.27
C GLN A 66 0.46 13.35 9.82
N GLN A 67 0.48 13.99 8.65
CA GLN A 67 -0.69 14.68 8.12
C GLN A 67 -1.80 13.68 7.80
N SER A 68 -1.47 12.63 7.03
CA SER A 68 -2.48 11.62 6.69
C SER A 68 -2.95 10.83 7.90
N SER A 69 -2.10 10.67 8.93
CA SER A 69 -2.49 10.01 10.19
C SER A 69 -3.53 10.83 10.95
N GLN A 70 -3.35 12.17 10.98
CA GLN A 70 -4.32 13.07 11.60
C GLN A 70 -5.66 13.06 10.85
N GLU A 71 -5.63 13.08 9.52
CA GLU A 71 -6.84 13.04 8.68
C GLU A 71 -7.59 11.71 8.82
N ALA A 72 -6.88 10.59 8.94
CA ALA A 72 -7.47 9.26 9.08
C ALA A 72 -7.92 8.94 10.52
N GLY A 73 -7.43 9.68 11.52
CA GLY A 73 -7.65 9.35 12.93
C GLY A 73 -6.91 8.09 13.42
N GLU A 74 -5.99 7.55 12.62
CA GLU A 74 -5.12 6.42 12.95
C GLU A 74 -3.73 6.61 12.34
N GLU A 75 -2.69 6.00 12.94
CA GLU A 75 -1.35 6.04 12.34
C GLU A 75 -1.35 5.33 10.98
N VAL A 76 -0.82 6.00 9.96
CA VAL A 76 -0.67 5.46 8.62
C VAL A 76 0.78 5.56 8.13
N TYR A 77 1.24 4.48 7.51
CA TYR A 77 2.46 4.48 6.72
C TYR A 77 2.17 5.03 5.33
N SER A 78 3.02 5.94 4.86
CA SER A 78 3.21 6.21 3.44
C SER A 78 4.25 5.22 2.90
N LEU A 79 3.89 4.49 1.84
CA LEU A 79 4.77 3.57 1.15
C LEU A 79 5.67 4.34 0.17
N ARG A 80 6.79 4.86 0.64
CA ARG A 80 7.64 5.81 -0.10
C ARG A 80 8.52 5.11 -1.13
N LEU A 81 8.51 5.61 -2.36
CA LEU A 81 9.37 5.15 -3.43
C LEU A 81 10.74 5.83 -3.32
N VAL A 82 11.83 5.05 -3.42
CA VAL A 82 13.19 5.59 -3.45
C VAL A 82 13.43 6.39 -4.73
N THR A 83 12.91 5.91 -5.85
CA THR A 83 12.88 6.63 -7.13
C THR A 83 11.43 6.86 -7.54
N PRO A 84 11.03 8.10 -7.87
CA PRO A 84 9.66 8.38 -8.29
C PRO A 84 9.25 7.56 -9.52
N ILE A 85 8.00 7.10 -9.55
CA ILE A 85 7.42 6.35 -10.66
C ILE A 85 6.16 7.08 -11.11
N ASN A 86 6.05 7.41 -12.41
CA ASN A 86 4.88 8.09 -12.97
C ASN A 86 4.48 9.35 -12.17
N ASN A 87 5.46 10.19 -11.83
CA ASN A 87 5.33 11.40 -11.00
C ASN A 87 4.81 11.17 -9.58
N ARG A 88 4.83 9.92 -9.08
CA ARG A 88 4.46 9.58 -7.70
C ARG A 88 5.69 9.32 -6.86
N ASN A 89 5.64 9.80 -5.62
CA ASN A 89 6.67 9.57 -4.61
C ASN A 89 6.30 8.44 -3.62
N ASN A 90 5.09 7.88 -3.74
CA ASN A 90 4.60 6.82 -2.88
C ASN A 90 3.58 5.90 -3.57
N ALA A 91 3.47 4.67 -3.07
CA ALA A 91 2.50 3.66 -3.46
C ALA A 91 1.33 3.60 -2.46
N GLU A 92 0.68 4.75 -2.28
CA GLU A 92 -0.46 4.95 -1.37
C GLU A 92 -0.13 4.75 0.12
N HIS A 93 -1.14 4.98 0.97
CA HIS A 93 -1.04 4.81 2.41
C HIS A 93 -1.57 3.46 2.88
N LEU A 94 -0.98 2.94 3.95
CA LEU A 94 -1.30 1.69 4.61
C LEU A 94 -1.43 1.95 6.13
N PRO A 95 -2.60 1.73 6.74
CA PRO A 95 -2.73 1.86 8.19
C PRO A 95 -1.77 0.95 8.95
N VAL A 96 -1.17 1.45 10.04
CA VAL A 96 -0.21 0.70 10.85
C VAL A 96 -0.84 -0.60 11.38
N ARG A 97 -2.12 -0.56 11.76
CA ARG A 97 -2.86 -1.76 12.20
C ARG A 97 -2.96 -2.83 11.11
N VAL A 98 -3.01 -2.43 9.83
CA VAL A 98 -3.10 -3.35 8.69
C VAL A 98 -1.71 -3.87 8.35
N ALA A 99 -0.69 -3.00 8.37
CA ALA A 99 0.71 -3.42 8.21
C ALA A 99 1.08 -4.51 9.22
N LYS A 100 0.74 -4.33 10.51
CA LYS A 100 0.96 -5.31 11.58
C LYS A 100 0.20 -6.63 11.41
N LYS A 101 -0.84 -6.67 10.59
CA LYS A 101 -1.57 -7.91 10.24
C LYS A 101 -0.94 -8.65 9.06
N LEU A 102 -0.33 -7.93 8.12
CA LEU A 102 0.15 -8.48 6.85
C LEU A 102 1.66 -8.75 6.83
N LEU A 103 2.42 -8.05 7.67
CA LEU A 103 3.87 -8.10 7.76
C LEU A 103 4.29 -8.54 9.16
N SER A 104 5.41 -9.25 9.25
CA SER A 104 6.05 -9.51 10.54
C SER A 104 6.68 -8.22 11.10
N GLN A 105 6.88 -8.16 12.41
CA GLN A 105 7.56 -7.01 13.02
C GLN A 105 9.00 -6.85 12.50
N GLU A 106 9.67 -7.95 12.15
CA GLU A 106 11.00 -7.91 11.53
C GLU A 106 10.97 -7.29 10.12
N GLU A 107 9.95 -7.60 9.32
CA GLU A 107 9.75 -6.97 8.01
C GLU A 107 9.53 -5.47 8.17
N ILE A 108 8.65 -5.07 9.10
CA ILE A 108 8.37 -3.65 9.39
C ILE A 108 9.66 -2.94 9.80
N ASN A 109 10.41 -3.47 10.77
CA ASN A 109 11.65 -2.85 11.25
C ASN A 109 12.72 -2.68 10.16
N LYS A 110 12.78 -3.61 9.19
CA LYS A 110 13.71 -3.52 8.04
C LYS A 110 13.29 -2.48 7.01
N LEU A 111 11.98 -2.28 6.84
CA LEU A 111 11.40 -1.39 5.84
C LEU A 111 11.15 0.02 6.38
N GLU A 112 11.01 0.18 7.68
CA GLU A 112 10.70 1.44 8.33
C GLU A 112 11.95 2.33 8.40
N LYS A 113 11.79 3.60 7.98
CA LYS A 113 12.83 4.61 8.17
C LYS A 113 12.46 5.56 9.31
N PRO A 114 13.42 5.91 10.18
CA PRO A 114 13.19 6.90 11.22
C PRO A 114 12.82 8.26 10.60
N ASN A 115 12.06 9.05 11.36
CA ASN A 115 11.51 10.32 10.91
C ASN A 115 12.56 11.38 10.61
#